data_AF-A0A1I3I1U8-F1
#
_entry.id   AF-A0A1I3I1U8-F1
#
_cell.length_a   1.000
_cell.length_b   1.000
_cell.length_c   1.000
_cell.angle_alpha   90.00
_cell.angle_beta   90.00
_cell.angle_gamma   90.00
#
_symmetry.space_group_name_H-M   'P 1'
#
loop_
_entity.id
_entity.type
_entity.pdbx_description
1 polymer ?
#
loop_
_entity_poly.entity_id
_entity_poly.type
_entity_poly.pdbx_seq_one_letter_code
_entity_poly.pdbx_strand_id
1 'polypeptide(L)' 'MKKNAPYILMISGVILFILSLWSAHFILSEINYYNAAASVLIVLLGFVELNKKKKNEN' A
#
# COMPACT_ATOMS: atom_id res chain seq x y z
N MET A 1 -6.72 -26.36 -3.40
CA MET A 1 -5.43 -25.84 -2.90
C MET A 1 -5.31 -24.32 -3.07
N LYS A 2 -6.31 -23.51 -2.67
CA LYS A 2 -6.36 -22.04 -2.95
C LYS A 2 -6.47 -21.15 -1.69
N LYS A 3 -6.26 -21.68 -0.49
CA LYS A 3 -6.43 -20.91 0.77
C LYS A 3 -5.20 -20.07 1.16
N ASN A 4 -4.04 -20.35 0.57
CA ASN A 4 -2.76 -19.73 0.97
C ASN A 4 -2.30 -18.61 0.03
N ALA A 5 -2.94 -18.46 -1.14
CA ALA A 5 -2.68 -17.38 -2.08
C ALA A 5 -2.77 -15.97 -1.46
N PRO A 6 -3.78 -15.63 -0.62
CA PRO A 6 -3.84 -14.29 -0.01
C PRO A 6 -2.68 -14.03 0.97
N TYR A 7 -2.21 -15.06 1.68
CA TYR A 7 -1.08 -14.94 2.60
C TYR A 7 0.23 -14.70 1.84
N ILE A 8 0.45 -15.41 0.74
CA ILE A 8 1.63 -15.22 -0.12
C ILE A 8 1.62 -13.81 -0.74
N LEU A 9 0.45 -13.33 -1.18
CA LEU A 9 0.29 -11.97 -1.70
C LEU A 9 0.52 -10.90 -0.64
N MET A 10 0.06 -11.09 0.61
CA MET A 10 0.37 -10.18 1.72
C MET A 10 1.87 -10.12 1.99
N ILE A 11 2.54 -11.27 2.09
CA ILE A 11 3.98 -11.33 2.37
C ILE A 11 4.76 -10.67 1.24
N SER A 12 4.42 -10.97 -0.02
CA SER A 12 5.02 -10.34 -1.18
C SER A 12 4.81 -8.83 -1.20
N GLY A 13 3.61 -8.36 -0.84
CA GLY A 13 3.29 -6.94 -0.71
C GLY A 13 4.14 -6.23 0.37
N VAL A 14 4.35 -6.86 1.52
CA VAL A 14 5.20 -6.31 2.60
C VAL A 14 6.67 -6.26 2.17
N ILE A 15 7.17 -7.30 1.49
CA ILE A 15 8.55 -7.34 0.98
C ILE A 15 8.76 -6.24 -0.08
N LEU A 16 7.82 -6.10 -1.03
CA LEU A 16 7.86 -5.05 -2.05
C LEU A 16 7.80 -3.64 -1.43
N PHE A 17 7.02 -3.46 -0.36
CA PHE A 17 6.94 -2.20 0.36
C PHE A 17 8.28 -1.83 1.02
N ILE A 18 8.93 -2.78 1.69
CA ILE A 18 10.25 -2.59 2.31
C ILE A 18 11.31 -2.28 1.25
N LEU A 19 11.31 -3.02 0.14
CA LEU A 19 12.23 -2.78 -0.97
C LEU A 19 12.00 -1.41 -1.62
N SER A 20 10.74 -0.96 -1.71
CA SER A 20 10.41 0.38 -2.24
C SER A 20 10.89 1.49 -1.30
N LEU A 21 10.81 1.29 0.01
CA LEU A 21 11.36 2.22 1.01
C LEU A 21 12.89 2.24 1.00
N TRP A 22 13.54 1.10 0.75
CA TRP A 22 15.00 1.00 0.66
C TRP A 22 15.56 1.57 -0.64
N SER A 23 14.88 1.32 -1.77
CA SER A 23 15.27 1.84 -3.09
C SER A 23 14.93 3.33 -3.28
N ALA A 24 14.13 3.91 -2.39
CA ALA A 24 13.93 5.35 -2.33
C ALA A 24 15.25 5.99 -1.90
N HIS A 25 16.11 6.32 -2.87
CA HIS A 25 17.21 7.25 -2.67
C HIS A 25 16.57 8.62 -2.38
N PHE A 26 16.29 8.88 -1.11
CA PHE A 26 15.62 10.10 -0.68
C PHE A 26 16.56 11.29 -0.93
N ILE A 27 16.38 11.95 -2.07
CA ILE A 27 16.79 13.35 -2.24
C ILE A 27 15.93 14.15 -1.26
N LEU A 28 16.48 14.36 -0.07
CA LEU A 28 15.78 14.54 1.19
C LEU A 28 14.96 15.84 1.29
N SER A 29 15.09 16.79 0.34
CA SER A 29 14.51 18.13 0.48
C SER A 29 13.23 18.40 -0.32
N GLU A 30 12.98 17.72 -1.46
CA GLU A 30 11.84 18.09 -2.33
C GLU A 30 10.87 16.96 -2.64
N ILE A 31 11.35 15.72 -2.76
CA ILE A 31 10.51 14.57 -3.15
C ILE A 31 9.70 14.03 -1.96
N ASN A 32 10.17 14.25 -0.73
CA ASN A 32 9.66 13.51 0.42
C ASN A 32 8.24 13.91 0.83
N TYR A 33 7.87 15.19 0.73
CA TYR A 33 6.54 15.63 1.20
C TYR A 33 5.43 15.22 0.23
N TYR A 34 5.64 15.42 -1.08
CA TYR A 34 4.63 15.11 -2.09
C TYR A 34 4.47 13.60 -2.32
N ASN A 35 5.55 12.82 -2.34
CA ASN A 35 5.43 11.36 -2.43
C ASN A 35 4.90 10.74 -1.14
N ALA A 36 5.28 11.24 0.04
CA ALA A 36 4.67 10.77 1.28
C ALA A 36 3.18 11.11 1.33
N ALA A 37 2.79 12.33 0.96
CA ALA A 37 1.38 12.72 0.88
C ALA A 37 0.60 11.86 -0.14
N ALA A 38 1.16 11.61 -1.33
CA ALA A 38 0.54 10.77 -2.35
C ALA A 38 0.39 9.31 -1.91
N SER A 39 1.41 8.73 -1.25
CA SER A 39 1.34 7.36 -0.75
C SER A 39 0.30 7.20 0.37
N VAL A 40 0.21 8.16 1.29
CA VAL A 40 -0.84 8.20 2.32
C VAL A 40 -2.23 8.35 1.68
N LEU A 41 -2.37 9.19 0.65
CA LEU A 41 -3.64 9.38 -0.07
C LEU A 41 -4.11 8.09 -0.75
N ILE A 42 -3.19 7.36 -1.39
CA ILE A 42 -3.50 6.08 -2.05
C ILE A 42 -3.96 5.03 -1.01
N VAL A 43 -3.30 4.96 0.14
CA VAL A 43 -3.71 4.06 1.23
C VAL A 43 -5.09 4.42 1.77
N LEU A 44 -5.38 5.71 1.97
CA LEU A 44 -6.69 6.18 2.42
C LEU A 44 -7.79 5.88 1.40
N LEU A 45 -7.55 6.14 0.12
CA LEU A 45 -8.51 5.83 -0.95
C LEU A 45 -8.77 4.32 -1.06
N GLY A 46 -7.71 3.50 -0.98
CA GLY A 46 -7.84 2.05 -0.94
C GLY A 46 -8.65 1.57 0.28
N PHE A 47 -8.42 2.16 1.45
CA PHE A 47 -9.18 1.85 2.66
C PHE A 47 -10.65 2.25 2.55
N VAL A 48 -10.96 3.44 2.01
CA VAL A 48 -12.34 3.89 1.79
C VAL A 48 -13.07 2.97 0.81
N GLU A 49 -12.42 2.58 -0.29
CA GLU A 49 -13.00 1.68 -1.29
C GLU A 49 -13.30 0.29 -0.70
N LEU A 50 -12.38 -0.26 0.10
CA LEU A 50 -12.61 -1.52 0.81
C LEU A 50 -13.78 -1.45 1.79
N ASN A 51 -13.92 -0.34 2.53
CA ASN A 51 -15.05 -0.14 3.44
C ASN A 51 -16.37 0.04 2.69
N LYS A 52 -16.37 0.71 1.52
CA LYS A 52 -17.53 0.82 0.64
C LYS A 52 -17.97 -0.55 0.11
N LYS A 53 -17.04 -1.38 -0.36
CA LYS A 53 -17.34 -2.75 -0.79
C LYS A 53 -17.95 -3.57 0.34
N LYS A 54 -17.36 -3.51 1.54
CA LYS A 54 -17.88 -4.21 2.74
C LYS A 54 -19.30 -3.77 3.13
N LYS A 55 -19.63 -2.49 2.95
CA LYS A 55 -20.96 -1.95 3.26
C LYS A 55 -22.02 -2.33 2.21
N ASN A 56 -21.60 -2.58 0.96
CA ASN A 56 -22.51 -2.92 -0.14
C ASN A 56 -22.77 -4.43 -0.28
N GLU A 57 -21.95 -5.27 0.38
CA GLU A 57 -22.10 -6.72 0.46
C GLU A 57 -22.94 -7.19 1.68
N ASN A 58 -23.49 -6.26 2.46
CA ASN A 58 -24.24 -6.48 3.70
C ASN A 58 -25.64 -5.85 3.61
#